data_AF-A0A3D3Q820-F1
#
_entry.id   AF-A0A3D3Q820-F1
#
_cell.length_a   1.000
_cell.length_b   1.000
_cell.length_c   1.000
_cell.angle_alpha   90.00
_cell.angle_beta   90.00
_cell.angle_gamma   90.00
#
_symmetry.space_group_name_H-M   'P 1'
#
loop_
_entity.id
_entity.type
_entity.pdbx_description
1 polymer ?
#
loop_
_entity_poly.entity_id
_entity_poly.type
_entity_poly.pdbx_seq_one_letter_code
_entity_poly.pdbx_strand_id
1 'polypeptide(L)' 'MAEAHDEPAGIRRAGWLFVAGVPLFSGSLYLLAVTGVRALGAITPLGGLAFIGGWAALAYGVWRPESVQG' A
#
# COMPACT_ATOMS: atom_id res chain seq x y z
N MET A 1 -9.12 9.46 26.93
CA MET A 1 -9.50 9.31 25.51
C MET A 1 -8.35 9.86 24.71
N ALA A 2 -7.50 8.99 24.16
CA ALA A 2 -6.26 9.41 23.51
C ALA A 2 -6.58 10.23 22.25
N GLU A 3 -6.00 11.43 22.19
CA GLU A 3 -6.07 12.37 21.08
C GLU A 3 -5.55 11.70 19.81
N ALA A 4 -6.48 11.37 18.90
CA ALA A 4 -6.12 11.02 17.54
C ALA A 4 -5.64 12.30 16.86
N HIS A 5 -4.34 12.59 16.97
CA HIS A 5 -3.68 13.59 16.14
C HIS A 5 -4.13 13.37 14.69
N ASP A 6 -4.52 14.45 14.01
CA ASP A 6 -4.90 14.47 12.60
C ASP A 6 -3.71 14.05 11.72
N GLU A 7 -3.34 12.77 11.78
CA GLU A 7 -2.45 12.16 10.83
C GLU A 7 -3.13 12.31 9.47
N PRO A 8 -2.46 12.92 8.47
CA PRO A 8 -3.03 13.03 7.14
C PRO A 8 -3.42 11.63 6.71
N ALA A 9 -4.72 11.36 6.68
CA ALA A 9 -5.25 9.99 6.60
C ALA A 9 -4.72 9.24 5.37
N GLY A 10 -4.28 9.96 4.34
CA GLY A 10 -3.56 9.43 3.19
C GLY A 10 -2.23 8.75 3.51
N ILE A 11 -1.39 9.33 4.39
CA ILE A 11 -0.07 8.77 4.74
C ILE A 11 -0.23 7.50 5.58
N ARG A 12 -1.10 7.51 6.59
CA ARG A 12 -1.37 6.29 7.39
C ARG A 12 -1.94 5.18 6.51
N ARG A 13 -2.88 5.49 5.62
CA ARG A 13 -3.45 4.51 4.67
C ARG A 13 -2.38 3.98 3.72
N ALA A 14 -1.48 4.84 3.21
CA ALA A 14 -0.37 4.43 2.37
C ALA A 14 0.56 3.43 3.10
N GLY A 15 0.91 3.70 4.36
CA GLY A 15 1.71 2.80 5.18
C GLY A 15 1.10 1.40 5.29
N TRP A 16 -0.19 1.30 5.62
CA TRP A 16 -0.88 0.01 5.70
C TRP A 16 -0.98 -0.71 4.35
N LEU A 17 -1.20 0.04 3.27
CA LEU A 17 -1.25 -0.50 1.90
C LEU A 17 0.10 -1.07 1.46
N PHE A 18 1.22 -0.44 1.85
CA PHE A 18 2.55 -0.99 1.63
C PHE A 18 2.83 -2.22 2.49
N VAL A 19 2.53 -2.17 3.79
CA VAL A 19 2.74 -3.30 4.71
C VAL A 19 1.95 -4.54 4.29
N ALA A 20 0.73 -4.38 3.77
CA ALA A 20 -0.05 -5.49 3.23
C ALA A 20 0.40 -5.89 1.82
N GLY A 21 0.64 -4.92 0.94
CA GLY A 21 0.94 -5.14 -0.47
C GLY A 21 2.29 -5.84 -0.71
N VAL A 22 3.36 -5.44 0.00
CA VAL A 22 4.71 -6.01 -0.16
C VAL A 22 4.75 -7.53 0.09
N PRO A 23 4.32 -8.06 1.25
CA PRO A 23 4.37 -9.49 1.49
C PRO A 23 3.41 -10.26 0.59
N LEU A 24 2.22 -9.72 0.26
CA LEU A 24 1.28 -10.36 -0.65
C LEU A 24 1.84 -10.47 -2.07
N PHE A 25 2.52 -9.43 -2.56
CA PHE A 25 3.09 -9.39 -3.90
C PHE A 25 4.39 -10.18 -4.01
N SER A 26 5.39 -9.85 -3.19
CA SER A 26 6.71 -10.50 -3.25
C SER A 26 6.66 -11.93 -2.72
N GLY A 27 5.86 -12.19 -1.69
CA GLY A 27 5.69 -13.53 -1.13
C GLY A 27 4.98 -14.49 -2.08
N SER A 28 3.94 -14.04 -2.79
CA SER A 28 3.26 -14.88 -3.79
C SER A 28 4.20 -15.24 -4.96
N LEU A 29 5.00 -14.29 -5.44
CA LEU A 29 6.00 -14.53 -6.48
C LEU A 29 7.11 -15.47 -6.02
N TYR A 30 7.60 -15.30 -4.79
CA TYR A 30 8.60 -16.20 -4.21
C TYR A 30 8.07 -17.63 -4.12
N LEU A 31 6.87 -17.81 -3.57
CA LEU A 31 6.23 -19.12 -3.50
C LEU A 31 5.94 -19.69 -4.90
N LEU A 32 5.48 -18.88 -5.86
CA LEU A 32 5.28 -19.30 -7.24
C LEU A 32 6.59 -19.78 -7.89
N ALA A 33 7.70 -19.07 -7.67
CA ALA A 33 9.01 -19.42 -8.21
C ALA A 33 9.56 -20.73 -7.62
N VAL A 34 9.34 -20.96 -6.33
CA VAL A 34 9.83 -22.16 -5.61
C VAL A 34 8.94 -23.37 -5.84
N THR A 35 7.61 -23.19 -5.85
CA THR A 35 6.64 -24.30 -5.86
C THR A 35 6.02 -24.56 -7.23
N GLY A 36 6.08 -23.61 -8.16
CA GLY A 36 5.41 -23.68 -9.47
C GLY A 36 3.87 -23.62 -9.40
N VAL A 37 3.28 -23.37 -8.22
CA VAL A 37 1.82 -23.36 -8.04
C VAL A 37 1.21 -22.12 -8.70
N ARG A 38 0.68 -22.30 -9.91
CA ARG A 38 0.10 -21.22 -10.74
C ARG A 38 -1.07 -20.47 -10.08
N ALA A 39 -1.78 -21.10 -9.15
CA ALA A 39 -2.85 -20.46 -8.39
C ALA A 39 -2.36 -19.29 -7.53
N LEU A 40 -1.09 -19.32 -7.07
CA LEU A 40 -0.47 -18.22 -6.33
C LEU A 40 -0.30 -16.96 -7.20
N GLY A 41 -0.20 -17.14 -8.52
CA GLY A 41 -0.18 -16.03 -9.47
C GLY A 41 -1.45 -15.17 -9.44
N ALA A 42 -2.59 -15.72 -9.00
CA ALA A 42 -3.82 -14.95 -8.82
C ALA A 42 -3.82 -14.07 -7.55
N ILE A 43 -2.94 -14.35 -6.58
CA ILE A 43 -2.77 -13.53 -5.37
C ILE A 43 -1.89 -12.30 -5.66
N THR A 44 -0.90 -12.45 -6.54
CA THR A 44 0.01 -11.37 -6.98
C THR A 44 -0.70 -10.08 -7.42
N PRO A 45 -1.75 -10.07 -8.27
CA PRO A 45 -2.42 -8.84 -8.67
C PRO A 45 -3.11 -8.12 -7.50
N LEU A 46 -3.55 -8.84 -6.45
CA LEU A 46 -4.12 -8.22 -5.25
C LEU A 46 -3.05 -7.46 -4.45
N GLY A 47 -1.88 -8.07 -4.28
CA GLY A 47 -0.72 -7.40 -3.66
C GLY A 47 -0.27 -6.18 -4.47
N GLY A 48 -0.23 -6.30 -5.80
CA GLY A 48 0.09 -5.19 -6.71
C GLY A 48 -0.91 -4.03 -6.64
N LEU A 49 -2.22 -4.33 -6.58
CA LEU A 49 -3.27 -3.31 -6.40
C LEU A 49 -3.13 -2.57 -5.07
N ALA A 50 -2.84 -3.27 -3.98
CA ALA A 50 -2.58 -2.64 -2.70
C ALA A 50 -1.34 -1.73 -2.78
N PHE A 51 -0.29 -2.17 -3.47
CA PHE A 51 0.94 -1.39 -3.66
C PHE A 51 0.70 -0.11 -4.48
N ILE A 52 -0.06 -0.19 -5.57
CA ILE A 52 -0.48 0.96 -6.38
C ILE A 52 -1.34 1.92 -5.54
N GLY A 53 -2.29 1.40 -4.76
CA GLY A 53 -3.12 2.18 -3.85
C GLY A 53 -2.28 2.92 -2.80
N GLY A 54 -1.22 2.28 -2.27
CA GLY A 54 -0.28 2.89 -1.34
C GLY A 54 0.44 4.08 -1.94
N TRP A 55 0.99 3.93 -3.15
CA TRP A 55 1.61 5.03 -3.89
C TRP A 55 0.63 6.16 -4.22
N ALA A 56 -0.60 5.84 -4.64
CA ALA A 56 -1.63 6.85 -4.91
C ALA A 56 -2.02 7.64 -3.65
N ALA A 57 -2.19 6.96 -2.51
CA ALA A 57 -2.50 7.59 -1.24
C ALA A 57 -1.34 8.46 -0.72
N LEU A 58 -0.10 8.01 -0.91
CA LEU A 58 1.11 8.78 -0.57
C LEU A 58 1.23 10.04 -1.44
N ALA A 59 1.10 9.89 -2.76
CA ALA A 59 1.15 11.00 -3.70
C ALA A 59 0.08 12.05 -3.38
N TYR A 60 -1.15 11.61 -3.12
CA TYR A 60 -2.24 12.50 -2.71
C TYR A 60 -1.98 13.21 -1.37
N GLY A 61 -1.39 12.51 -0.41
CA GLY A 61 -1.03 13.09 0.90
C GLY A 61 0.06 14.15 0.80
N VAL A 62 1.04 13.96 -0.10
CA VAL A 62 2.19 14.86 -0.32
C VAL A 62 1.83 16.03 -1.24
N TRP A 63 0.97 15.81 -2.23
CA TRP A 63 0.61 16.84 -3.22
C TRP A 63 -0.36 17.90 -2.71
N ARG A 64 -0.78 17.85 -1.44
CA ARG A 64 -1.56 18.92 -0.82
C ARG A 64 -0.71 20.19 -0.87
N PRO A 65 -1.02 21.14 -1.78
CA PRO A 65 -0.24 22.36 -1.85
C PRO A 65 -0.51 23.13 -0.57
N GLU A 66 0.56 23.63 0.06
CA GLU A 66 0.54 24.50 1.24
C GLU A 66 -0.20 25.84 0.99
N SER A 67 -0.87 25.99 -0.15
CA SER A 67 -1.56 27.21 -0.60
C SER A 67 -2.85 27.55 0.19
N VAL A 68 -3.16 26.83 1.26
CA VAL A 68 -4.30 27.08 2.17
C VAL A 68 -3.82 27.39 3.60
N GLN A 69 -2.55 27.78 3.77
CA GLN A 69 -2.01 28.25 5.06
C GLN A 69 -1.44 29.69 4.96
N GLY A 70 -2.01 30.52 4.09
CA GLY A 70 -1.78 31.97 4.02
C GLY A 70 -3.01 32.73 4.49
#